data_AF-A0A6G2XPZ8-F1
#
_entry.id   AF-A0A6G2XPZ8-F1
#
_cell.length_a   1.000
_cell.length_b   1.000
_cell.length_c   1.000
_cell.angle_alpha   90.00
_cell.angle_beta   90.00
_cell.angle_gamma   90.00
#
_symmetry.space_group_name_H-M   'P 1'
#
loop_
_entity.id
_entity.type
_entity.pdbx_description
1 polymer ?
#
loop_
_entity_poly.entity_id
_entity_poly.type
_entity_poly.pdbx_seq_one_letter_code
_entity_poly.pdbx_strand_id
1 'polypeptide(L)'
;MDPVTQMVIGEKFLPFWEQVTWSAIENAVLGSELDIDDLTDEEVVIAALALHLNYPGTSGASEESDTPGKTQWSTNHETELRKQGDIFLGAEKFDFAILFYATWIEHWLNRIILLRSIGMGTHVELATALIRSSRTELKMGRIWTSLGVPRFPKELARQVTRVMEARNAFVHYKWPSADEDSHTESIRRTEVEAYRAQKTVTELIELEDSVFYKGRSDAIKSAFRNGWHERRRETLAQ
;
A
#
# COMPACT_ATOMS: atom_id res chain seq x y z
N MET A 1 -8.45 -37.04 1.01
CA MET A 1 -8.49 -36.36 2.31
C MET A 1 -9.93 -36.39 2.77
N ASP A 2 -10.17 -36.58 4.07
CA ASP A 2 -11.53 -36.42 4.58
C ASP A 2 -11.98 -34.93 4.50
N PRO A 3 -13.29 -34.64 4.46
CA PRO A 3 -13.82 -33.28 4.35
C PRO A 3 -13.38 -32.34 5.48
N VAL A 4 -13.13 -32.86 6.68
CA VAL A 4 -12.70 -32.08 7.85
C VAL A 4 -11.24 -31.64 7.69
N THR A 5 -10.38 -32.49 7.16
CA THR A 5 -8.99 -32.14 6.84
C THR A 5 -8.93 -31.09 5.74
N GLN A 6 -9.76 -31.18 4.69
CA GLN A 6 -9.87 -30.11 3.68
C GLN A 6 -10.39 -28.79 4.28
N MET A 7 -11.30 -28.87 5.26
CA MET A 7 -11.86 -27.72 5.97
C MET A 7 -10.82 -26.97 6.81
N VAL A 8 -10.03 -27.70 7.62
CA VAL A 8 -9.00 -27.11 8.49
C VAL A 8 -7.85 -26.52 7.67
N ILE A 9 -7.52 -27.13 6.53
CA ILE A 9 -6.59 -26.55 5.56
C ILE A 9 -7.20 -25.28 4.98
N GLY A 10 -8.47 -25.28 4.53
CA GLY A 10 -9.11 -24.08 3.97
C GLY A 10 -9.08 -22.84 4.89
N GLU A 11 -9.34 -22.99 6.18
CA GLU A 11 -9.37 -21.85 7.12
C GLU A 11 -8.00 -21.25 7.41
N LYS A 12 -6.96 -22.08 7.51
CA LYS A 12 -5.59 -21.59 7.73
C LYS A 12 -5.03 -20.87 6.49
N PHE A 13 -5.55 -21.20 5.31
CA PHE A 13 -5.09 -20.62 4.05
C PHE A 13 -5.94 -19.42 3.58
N LEU A 14 -7.11 -19.16 4.18
CA LEU A 14 -7.92 -17.99 3.81
C LEU A 14 -7.13 -16.66 3.92
N PRO A 15 -6.38 -16.37 5.00
CA PRO A 15 -5.58 -15.15 5.06
C PRO A 15 -4.53 -15.07 3.95
N PHE A 16 -3.96 -16.20 3.55
CA PHE A 16 -2.99 -16.27 2.45
C PHE A 16 -3.67 -15.96 1.11
N TRP A 17 -4.83 -16.57 0.82
CA TRP A 17 -5.57 -16.31 -0.42
C TRP A 17 -6.15 -14.89 -0.48
N GLU A 18 -6.58 -14.33 0.64
CA GLU A 18 -6.93 -12.91 0.74
C GLU A 18 -5.74 -12.04 0.35
N GLN A 19 -4.56 -12.32 0.90
CA GLN A 19 -3.34 -11.56 0.58
C GLN A 19 -2.96 -11.69 -0.90
N VAL A 20 -2.98 -12.89 -1.47
CA VAL A 20 -2.66 -13.13 -2.89
C VAL A 20 -3.66 -12.42 -3.80
N THR A 21 -4.96 -12.57 -3.53
CA THR A 21 -6.01 -11.97 -4.37
C THR A 21 -5.98 -10.45 -4.28
N TRP A 22 -5.78 -9.91 -3.08
CA TRP A 22 -5.66 -8.46 -2.92
C TRP A 22 -4.42 -7.92 -3.63
N SER A 23 -3.29 -8.63 -3.57
CA SER A 23 -2.08 -8.25 -4.31
C SER A 23 -2.31 -8.27 -5.83
N ALA A 24 -3.07 -9.24 -6.34
CA ALA A 24 -3.46 -9.29 -7.75
C ALA A 24 -4.33 -8.09 -8.15
N ILE A 25 -5.31 -7.74 -7.32
CA ILE A 25 -6.19 -6.57 -7.53
C ILE A 25 -5.38 -5.27 -7.47
N GLU A 26 -4.52 -5.09 -6.47
CA GLU A 26 -3.64 -3.93 -6.36
C GLU A 26 -2.76 -3.77 -7.61
N ASN A 27 -2.10 -4.84 -8.05
CA ASN A 27 -1.24 -4.79 -9.23
C ASN A 27 -2.03 -4.41 -10.48
N ALA A 28 -3.20 -5.02 -10.70
CA ALA A 28 -4.02 -4.77 -11.88
C ALA A 28 -4.60 -3.34 -11.89
N VAL A 29 -5.16 -2.88 -10.77
CA VAL A 29 -5.81 -1.58 -10.66
C VAL A 29 -4.77 -0.46 -10.58
N LEU A 30 -3.81 -0.55 -9.65
CA LEU A 30 -2.78 0.46 -9.52
C LEU A 30 -1.84 0.47 -10.73
N GLY A 31 -1.62 -0.66 -11.41
CA GLY A 31 -0.87 -0.71 -12.67
C GLY A 31 -1.61 -0.07 -13.87
N SER A 32 -2.90 0.25 -13.75
CA SER A 32 -3.78 0.58 -14.91
C SER A 32 -3.91 -0.55 -15.94
N GLU A 33 -3.65 -1.79 -15.56
CA GLU A 33 -3.93 -2.96 -16.41
C GLU A 33 -5.42 -3.30 -16.41
N LEU A 34 -6.14 -2.91 -15.36
CA LEU A 34 -7.58 -3.11 -15.21
C LEU A 34 -8.28 -1.77 -14.95
N ASP A 35 -9.10 -1.36 -15.90
CA ASP A 35 -10.11 -0.30 -15.70
C ASP A 35 -11.34 -0.91 -15.02
N ILE A 36 -11.82 -0.28 -13.96
CA ILE A 36 -12.89 -0.79 -13.10
C ILE A 36 -14.21 -0.02 -13.25
N ASP A 37 -14.24 1.01 -14.09
CA ASP A 37 -15.39 1.93 -14.19
C ASP A 37 -16.69 1.21 -14.58
N ASP A 38 -16.60 0.22 -15.49
CA ASP A 38 -17.75 -0.54 -16.01
C ASP A 38 -17.88 -1.96 -15.40
N LEU A 39 -17.11 -2.28 -14.36
CA LEU A 39 -17.10 -3.60 -13.74
C LEU A 39 -17.82 -3.60 -12.38
N THR A 40 -18.57 -4.66 -12.10
CA THR A 40 -19.05 -5.00 -10.75
C THR A 40 -17.89 -5.41 -9.84
N ASP A 41 -18.11 -5.41 -8.52
CA ASP A 41 -17.05 -5.77 -7.57
C ASP A 41 -16.56 -7.22 -7.77
N GLU A 42 -17.46 -8.15 -8.10
CA GLU A 42 -17.08 -9.53 -8.44
C GLU A 42 -16.29 -9.61 -9.75
N GLU A 43 -16.69 -8.85 -10.78
CA GLU A 43 -15.98 -8.82 -12.06
C GLU A 43 -14.57 -8.26 -11.92
N VAL A 44 -14.36 -7.24 -11.06
CA VAL A 44 -13.02 -6.72 -10.76
C VAL A 44 -12.14 -7.83 -10.16
N VAL A 45 -12.65 -8.58 -9.17
CA VAL A 45 -11.91 -9.69 -8.55
C VAL A 45 -11.55 -10.75 -9.57
N ILE A 46 -12.51 -11.17 -10.41
CA ILE A 46 -12.31 -12.20 -11.43
C ILE A 46 -11.30 -11.72 -12.48
N ALA A 47 -11.44 -10.50 -12.98
CA ALA A 47 -10.56 -9.94 -14.00
C ALA A 47 -9.12 -9.79 -13.48
N ALA A 48 -8.95 -9.30 -12.25
CA ALA A 48 -7.63 -9.18 -11.63
C ALA A 48 -6.95 -10.55 -11.43
N LEU A 49 -7.69 -11.56 -10.97
CA LEU A 49 -7.17 -12.93 -10.85
C LEU A 49 -6.84 -13.54 -12.22
N ALA A 50 -7.68 -13.31 -13.23
CA ALA A 50 -7.42 -13.76 -14.59
C ALA A 50 -6.15 -13.12 -15.17
N LEU A 51 -5.95 -11.81 -14.97
CA LEU A 51 -4.72 -11.12 -15.35
C LEU A 51 -3.51 -11.72 -14.62
N HIS A 52 -3.62 -11.95 -13.31
CA HIS A 52 -2.53 -12.51 -12.50
C HIS A 52 -2.15 -13.94 -12.91
N LEU A 53 -3.14 -14.80 -13.19
CA LEU A 53 -2.94 -16.19 -13.60
C LEU A 53 -2.49 -16.32 -15.06
N ASN A 54 -3.01 -15.47 -15.93
CA ASN A 54 -2.65 -15.45 -17.34
C ASN A 54 -1.41 -14.63 -17.61
N TYR A 55 -0.79 -13.98 -16.61
CA TYR A 55 0.42 -13.17 -16.77
C TYR A 55 1.55 -14.07 -17.29
N PRO A 56 1.77 -14.14 -18.61
CA PRO A 56 2.77 -15.02 -19.19
C PRO A 56 4.02 -14.18 -19.14
N GLY A 57 4.72 -14.19 -17.99
CA GLY A 57 5.80 -13.23 -17.68
C GLY A 57 6.50 -12.71 -18.93
N THR A 58 6.19 -11.45 -19.31
CA THR A 58 6.88 -10.72 -20.38
C THR A 58 7.04 -11.46 -21.73
N SER A 59 5.98 -11.98 -22.34
CA SER A 59 6.03 -12.56 -23.71
C SER A 59 6.19 -11.52 -24.84
N GLY A 60 6.39 -10.24 -24.51
CA GLY A 60 6.81 -9.18 -25.43
C GLY A 60 8.27 -8.75 -25.28
N ALA A 61 9.07 -9.45 -24.46
CA ALA A 61 10.51 -9.25 -24.48
C ALA A 61 11.03 -9.76 -25.83
N SER A 62 11.62 -8.85 -26.59
CA SER A 62 12.56 -9.16 -27.67
C SER A 62 13.39 -10.40 -27.32
N GLU A 63 13.54 -11.32 -28.27
CA GLU A 63 14.21 -12.64 -28.15
C GLU A 63 15.63 -12.65 -27.54
N GLU A 64 16.15 -11.52 -27.07
CA GLU A 64 17.46 -11.38 -26.43
C GLU A 64 17.46 -11.30 -24.89
N SER A 65 16.32 -11.25 -24.19
CA SER A 65 16.34 -11.31 -22.72
C SER A 65 16.16 -12.74 -22.20
N ASP A 66 17.27 -13.45 -22.06
CA ASP A 66 17.40 -14.87 -21.70
C ASP A 66 17.04 -15.20 -20.22
N THR A 67 16.13 -14.43 -19.62
CA THR A 67 15.64 -14.69 -18.26
C THR A 67 14.12 -14.81 -18.26
N PRO A 68 13.55 -16.02 -18.08
CA PRO A 68 12.11 -16.19 -17.92
C PRO A 68 11.64 -15.29 -16.77
N GLY A 69 10.55 -14.54 -17.02
CA GLY A 69 10.00 -13.54 -16.10
C GLY A 69 9.83 -14.11 -14.71
N LYS A 70 10.76 -13.78 -13.80
CA LYS A 70 10.67 -14.21 -12.41
C LYS A 70 9.49 -13.48 -11.78
N THR A 71 8.50 -14.23 -11.30
CA THR A 71 7.45 -13.70 -10.43
C THR A 71 8.13 -13.04 -9.22
N GLN A 72 8.10 -11.71 -9.18
CA GLN A 72 8.68 -10.96 -8.08
C GLN A 72 7.64 -10.85 -6.96
N TRP A 73 7.87 -11.59 -5.88
CA TRP A 73 7.08 -11.45 -4.66
C TRP A 73 7.60 -10.23 -3.88
N SER A 74 6.73 -9.25 -3.65
CA SER A 74 7.00 -8.14 -2.73
C SER A 74 6.20 -8.32 -1.45
N THR A 75 6.86 -8.30 -0.30
CA THR A 75 6.19 -8.31 1.00
C THR A 75 5.66 -6.92 1.31
N ASN A 76 4.33 -6.77 1.41
CA ASN A 76 3.71 -5.53 1.87
C ASN A 76 3.65 -5.53 3.41
N HIS A 77 4.27 -4.54 4.05
CA HIS A 77 4.29 -4.36 5.51
C HIS A 77 3.41 -3.20 5.99
N GLU A 78 2.64 -2.55 5.11
CA GLU A 78 1.82 -1.38 5.43
C GLU A 78 0.86 -1.64 6.60
N THR A 79 0.10 -2.75 6.58
CA THR A 79 -0.83 -3.07 7.68
C THR A 79 -0.12 -3.19 9.03
N GLU A 80 1.05 -3.84 9.06
CA GLU A 80 1.80 -4.00 10.31
C GLU A 80 2.44 -2.69 10.77
N LEU A 81 3.00 -1.90 9.86
CA LEU A 81 3.57 -0.59 10.18
C LEU A 81 2.53 0.36 10.78
N ARG A 82 1.33 0.41 10.19
CA ARG A 82 0.22 1.21 10.73
C ARG A 82 -0.17 0.73 12.13
N LYS A 83 -0.36 -0.59 12.30
CA LYS A 83 -0.70 -1.18 13.59
C LYS A 83 0.34 -0.89 14.67
N GLN A 84 1.64 -0.97 14.35
CA GLN A 84 2.70 -0.58 15.26
C GLN A 84 2.62 0.91 15.62
N GLY A 85 2.36 1.78 14.64
CA GLY A 85 2.09 3.20 14.87
C GLY A 85 0.96 3.43 15.87
N ASP A 86 -0.16 2.73 15.70
CA ASP A 86 -1.32 2.80 16.61
C ASP A 86 -0.97 2.32 18.03
N ILE A 87 -0.21 1.22 18.15
CA ILE A 87 0.26 0.70 19.45
C ILE A 87 1.16 1.71 20.17
N PHE A 88 2.14 2.29 19.48
CA PHE A 88 3.05 3.27 20.08
C PHE A 88 2.34 4.58 20.42
N LEU A 89 1.35 4.99 19.61
CA LEU A 89 0.52 6.16 19.90
C LEU A 89 -0.30 5.95 21.18
N GLY A 90 -0.96 4.80 21.32
CA GLY A 90 -1.73 4.46 22.52
C GLY A 90 -0.87 4.26 23.78
N ALA A 91 0.43 3.99 23.62
CA ALA A 91 1.41 3.90 24.69
C ALA A 91 2.13 5.23 24.98
N GLU A 92 1.66 6.35 24.41
CA GLU A 92 2.25 7.70 24.56
C GLU A 92 3.73 7.79 24.14
N LYS A 93 4.17 6.88 23.26
CA LYS A 93 5.50 6.86 22.67
C LYS A 93 5.48 7.55 21.31
N PHE A 94 5.18 8.84 21.33
CA PHE A 94 4.82 9.63 20.15
C PHE A 94 5.88 9.62 19.05
N ASP A 95 7.17 9.70 19.39
CA ASP A 95 8.25 9.63 18.42
C ASP A 95 8.29 8.30 17.64
N PHE A 96 8.06 7.19 18.34
CA PHE A 96 7.99 5.88 17.71
C PHE A 96 6.75 5.76 16.82
N ALA A 97 5.61 6.30 17.27
CA ALA A 97 4.41 6.37 16.44
C ALA A 97 4.69 7.14 15.13
N ILE A 98 5.32 8.32 15.21
CA ILE A 98 5.74 9.11 14.04
C ILE A 98 6.67 8.30 13.14
N LEU A 99 7.66 7.59 13.69
CA LEU A 99 8.58 6.76 12.92
C LEU A 99 7.83 5.69 12.10
N PHE A 100 6.88 4.98 12.71
CA PHE A 100 6.10 3.94 12.04
C PHE A 100 5.15 4.50 10.98
N TYR A 101 4.43 5.59 11.28
CA TYR A 101 3.58 6.25 10.29
C TYR A 101 4.39 6.84 9.13
N ALA A 102 5.54 7.47 9.38
CA ALA A 102 6.41 7.96 8.32
C ALA A 102 6.90 6.82 7.41
N THR A 103 7.30 5.69 8.00
CA THR A 103 7.74 4.51 7.24
C THR A 103 6.59 3.94 6.40
N TRP A 104 5.37 3.90 6.96
CA TRP A 104 4.16 3.54 6.22
C TRP A 104 3.94 4.44 5.00
N ILE A 105 4.00 5.76 5.18
CA ILE A 105 3.78 6.74 4.10
C ILE A 105 4.83 6.57 2.99
N GLU A 106 6.09 6.34 3.36
CA GLU A 106 7.16 6.08 2.40
C GLU A 106 6.89 4.81 1.58
N HIS A 107 6.49 3.71 2.24
CA HIS A 107 6.15 2.46 1.57
C HIS A 107 4.97 2.61 0.62
N TRP A 108 3.91 3.28 1.09
CA TRP A 108 2.71 3.57 0.31
C TRP A 108 3.03 4.37 -0.97
N LEU A 109 3.80 5.46 -0.86
CA LEU A 109 4.25 6.24 -2.02
C LEU A 109 5.09 5.40 -2.98
N ASN A 110 6.03 4.63 -2.45
CA ASN A 110 6.93 3.80 -3.24
C ASN A 110 6.16 2.70 -3.99
N ARG A 111 5.17 2.06 -3.36
CA ARG A 111 4.30 1.05 -3.97
C ARG A 111 3.55 1.62 -5.17
N ILE A 112 2.86 2.75 -4.98
CA ILE A 112 2.09 3.38 -6.07
C ILE A 112 3.01 3.77 -7.23
N ILE A 113 4.15 4.41 -6.93
CA ILE A 113 5.10 4.81 -7.99
C ILE A 113 5.61 3.59 -8.74
N LEU A 114 5.96 2.50 -8.02
CA LEU A 114 6.47 1.29 -8.65
C LEU A 114 5.43 0.68 -9.61
N LEU A 115 4.22 0.42 -9.10
CA LEU A 115 3.16 -0.25 -9.87
C LEU A 115 2.72 0.58 -11.07
N ARG A 116 2.54 1.90 -10.89
CA ARG A 116 2.22 2.80 -12.01
C ARG A 116 3.34 2.86 -13.04
N SER A 117 4.60 2.90 -12.61
CA SER A 117 5.74 2.96 -13.54
C SER A 117 5.79 1.71 -14.40
N ILE A 118 5.64 0.53 -13.78
CA ILE A 118 5.63 -0.77 -14.46
C ILE A 118 4.46 -0.86 -15.44
N GLY A 119 3.25 -0.48 -15.01
CA GLY A 119 2.07 -0.47 -15.86
C GLY A 119 2.17 0.48 -17.06
N MET A 120 3.01 1.52 -16.98
CA MET A 120 3.37 2.38 -18.11
C MET A 120 4.52 1.83 -18.98
N GLY A 121 4.96 0.59 -18.75
CA GLY A 121 6.05 -0.06 -19.49
C GLY A 121 7.45 0.30 -19.01
N THR A 122 7.61 0.94 -17.85
CA THR A 122 8.94 1.22 -17.28
C THR A 122 9.55 -0.05 -16.71
N HIS A 123 10.81 -0.33 -17.05
CA HIS A 123 11.53 -1.46 -16.47
C HIS A 123 11.62 -1.36 -14.94
N VAL A 124 11.43 -2.47 -14.22
CA VAL A 124 11.37 -2.51 -12.76
C VAL A 124 12.63 -1.93 -12.08
N GLU A 125 13.80 -2.16 -12.67
CA GLU A 125 15.07 -1.63 -12.16
C GLU A 125 15.13 -0.10 -12.26
N LEU A 126 14.62 0.46 -13.35
CA LEU A 126 14.56 1.90 -13.55
C LEU A 126 13.54 2.55 -12.61
N ALA A 127 12.36 1.95 -12.46
CA ALA A 127 11.35 2.39 -11.49
C ALA A 127 11.91 2.36 -10.05
N THR A 128 12.65 1.31 -9.71
CA THR A 128 13.33 1.17 -8.40
C THR A 128 14.42 2.24 -8.22
N ALA A 129 15.22 2.52 -9.25
CA ALA A 129 16.23 3.57 -9.22
C ALA A 129 15.60 4.95 -9.04
N LEU A 130 14.48 5.23 -9.71
CA LEU A 130 13.69 6.45 -9.55
C LEU A 130 13.19 6.60 -8.10
N ILE A 131 12.63 5.54 -7.51
CA ILE A 131 12.15 5.54 -6.12
C ILE A 131 13.27 5.83 -5.13
N ARG A 132 14.44 5.20 -5.31
CA ARG A 132 15.60 5.35 -4.39
C ARG A 132 16.26 6.72 -4.48
N SER A 133 16.28 7.34 -5.66
CA SER A 133 16.95 8.62 -5.90
C SER A 133 16.06 9.84 -5.67
N SER A 134 14.73 9.66 -5.60
CA SER A 134 13.78 10.76 -5.45
C SER A 134 13.44 11.07 -3.99
N ARG A 135 13.36 12.36 -3.68
CA ARG A 135 12.83 12.85 -2.40
C ARG A 135 11.30 12.76 -2.37
N THR A 136 10.72 12.70 -1.18
CA THR A 136 9.27 12.60 -0.97
C THR A 136 8.48 13.70 -1.68
N GLU A 137 8.98 14.93 -1.71
CA GLU A 137 8.35 16.05 -2.41
C GLU A 137 8.32 15.84 -3.93
N LEU A 138 9.37 15.25 -4.50
CA LEU A 138 9.43 14.94 -5.92
C LEU A 138 8.49 13.80 -6.29
N LYS A 139 8.36 12.80 -5.39
CA LYS A 139 7.42 11.67 -5.48
C LYS A 139 5.98 12.15 -5.58
N MET A 140 5.52 12.96 -4.62
CA MET A 140 4.16 13.54 -4.59
C MET A 140 3.93 14.64 -5.64
N GLY A 141 5.00 15.19 -6.21
CA GLY A 141 4.96 16.26 -7.20
C GLY A 141 5.01 15.74 -8.63
N ARG A 142 6.17 15.92 -9.27
CA ARG A 142 6.35 15.65 -10.70
C ARG A 142 6.18 14.17 -11.04
N ILE A 143 6.73 13.27 -10.23
CA ILE A 143 6.66 11.82 -10.49
C ILE A 143 5.19 11.39 -10.49
N TRP A 144 4.44 11.71 -9.44
CA TRP A 144 3.01 11.42 -9.33
C TRP A 144 2.23 11.84 -10.58
N THR A 145 2.39 13.09 -11.03
CA THR A 145 1.68 13.60 -12.21
C THR A 145 2.17 13.00 -13.52
N SER A 146 3.47 12.66 -13.63
CA SER A 146 4.01 12.00 -14.83
C SER A 146 3.50 10.58 -15.02
N LEU A 147 3.01 9.95 -13.94
CA LEU A 147 2.42 8.62 -13.94
C LEU A 147 0.92 8.62 -14.31
N GLY A 148 0.41 9.75 -14.80
CA GLY A 148 -1.00 9.92 -15.18
C GLY A 148 -1.96 9.99 -13.99
N VAL A 149 -1.45 10.10 -12.76
CA VAL A 149 -2.28 10.17 -11.56
C VAL A 149 -2.75 11.62 -11.32
N PRO A 150 -4.02 11.86 -10.93
CA PRO A 150 -4.51 13.19 -10.58
C PRO A 150 -3.60 13.90 -9.59
N ARG A 151 -3.48 15.22 -9.71
CA ARG A 151 -2.54 16.01 -8.89
C ARG A 151 -2.72 15.73 -7.40
N PHE A 152 -1.62 15.41 -6.72
CA PHE A 152 -1.61 15.17 -5.28
C PHE A 152 -2.14 16.39 -4.50
N PRO A 153 -3.08 16.21 -3.55
CA PRO A 153 -3.67 17.31 -2.79
C PRO A 153 -2.59 18.11 -2.04
N LYS A 154 -2.55 19.43 -2.25
CA LYS A 154 -1.48 20.29 -1.71
C LYS A 154 -1.39 20.26 -0.18
N GLU A 155 -2.53 20.21 0.50
CA GLU A 155 -2.55 20.19 1.96
C GLU A 155 -2.03 18.86 2.50
N LEU A 156 -2.48 17.74 1.92
CA LEU A 156 -1.98 16.42 2.28
C LEU A 156 -0.48 16.28 2.02
N ALA A 157 0.04 16.82 0.90
CA ALA A 157 1.47 16.86 0.63
C ALA A 157 2.26 17.60 1.72
N ARG A 158 1.73 18.72 2.24
CA ARG A 158 2.37 19.45 3.36
C ARG A 158 2.36 18.64 4.64
N GLN A 159 1.25 17.95 4.94
CA GLN A 159 1.16 17.08 6.10
C GLN A 159 2.20 15.95 6.01
N VAL A 160 2.29 15.26 4.85
CA VAL A 160 3.31 14.24 4.61
C VAL A 160 4.72 14.78 4.81
N THR A 161 5.06 15.95 4.24
CA THR A 161 6.38 16.57 4.45
C THR A 161 6.67 16.81 5.93
N ARG A 162 5.69 17.31 6.71
CA ARG A 162 5.87 17.50 8.17
C ARG A 162 6.14 16.20 8.91
N VAL A 163 5.41 15.13 8.59
CA VAL A 163 5.63 13.81 9.19
C VAL A 163 7.04 13.29 8.89
N MET A 164 7.50 13.45 7.65
CA MET A 164 8.85 13.05 7.23
C MET A 164 9.94 13.89 7.91
N GLU A 165 9.72 15.19 8.09
CA GLU A 165 10.61 16.09 8.81
C GLU A 165 10.69 15.72 10.30
N ALA A 166 9.55 15.45 10.95
CA ALA A 166 9.50 15.01 12.35
C ALA A 166 10.25 13.69 12.55
N ARG A 167 10.02 12.69 11.69
CA ARG A 167 10.78 11.43 11.69
C ARG A 167 12.27 11.67 11.52
N ASN A 168 12.67 12.54 10.59
CA ASN A 168 14.07 12.84 10.36
C ASN A 168 14.72 13.59 11.53
N ALA A 169 13.97 14.46 12.21
CA ALA A 169 14.45 15.10 13.43
C ALA A 169 14.70 14.07 14.53
N PHE A 170 13.76 13.13 14.73
CA PHE A 170 13.91 12.04 15.69
C PHE A 170 15.11 11.13 15.40
N VAL A 171 15.18 10.57 14.19
CA VAL A 171 16.22 9.59 13.81
C VAL A 171 17.62 10.20 13.79
N HIS A 172 17.75 11.49 13.46
CA HIS A 172 19.05 12.17 13.39
C HIS A 172 19.36 13.03 14.62
N TYR A 173 18.68 12.81 15.74
CA TYR A 173 18.91 13.52 17.01
C TYR A 173 18.91 15.05 16.87
N LYS A 174 18.07 15.63 16.00
CA LYS A 174 17.95 17.09 15.80
C LYS A 174 17.05 17.71 16.87
N TRP A 175 17.37 17.45 18.13
CA TRP A 175 16.63 17.99 19.26
C TRP A 175 17.15 19.38 19.60
N PRO A 176 16.29 20.39 19.73
CA PRO A 176 16.71 21.66 20.30
C PRO A 176 17.19 21.43 21.74
N SER A 177 18.29 22.06 22.13
CA SER A 177 18.73 22.12 23.53
C SER A 177 17.59 22.75 24.33
N ALA A 178 17.03 22.02 25.29
CA ALA A 178 15.86 22.44 26.04
C ALA A 178 16.22 22.62 27.52
N ASP A 179 15.87 23.79 28.08
CA ASP A 179 15.66 23.96 29.52
C ASP A 179 14.36 23.21 29.94
N GLU A 180 14.11 23.02 31.23
CA GLU A 180 13.02 22.16 31.74
C GLU A 180 11.62 22.53 31.17
N ASP A 181 11.29 23.83 31.10
CA ASP A 181 10.04 24.33 30.49
C ASP A 181 9.93 24.01 28.97
N SER A 182 11.08 23.95 28.28
CA SER A 182 11.14 23.60 26.86
C SER A 182 10.90 22.10 26.62
N HIS A 183 11.17 21.25 27.61
CA HIS A 183 10.95 19.81 27.49
C HIS A 183 9.47 19.45 27.44
N THR A 184 8.64 19.98 28.34
CA THR A 184 7.19 19.71 28.36
C THR A 184 6.50 20.19 27.08
N GLU A 185 6.86 21.38 26.60
CA GLU A 185 6.35 21.91 25.33
C GLU A 185 6.81 21.05 24.14
N SER A 186 8.04 20.53 24.17
CA SER A 186 8.52 19.60 23.14
C SER A 186 7.70 18.31 23.11
N ILE A 187 7.42 17.69 24.27
CA ILE A 187 6.59 16.48 24.35
C ILE A 187 5.21 16.73 23.75
N ARG A 188 4.56 17.84 24.14
CA ARG A 188 3.24 18.23 23.63
C ARG A 188 3.24 18.44 22.12
N ARG A 189 4.31 19.03 21.56
CA ARG A 189 4.45 19.17 20.10
C ARG A 189 4.56 17.83 19.41
N THR A 190 5.39 16.92 19.94
CA THR A 190 5.53 15.57 19.40
C THR A 190 4.22 14.79 19.45
N GLU A 191 3.46 14.90 20.54
CA GLU A 191 2.11 14.33 20.67
C GLU A 191 1.20 14.81 19.54
N VAL A 192 1.10 16.12 19.34
CA VAL A 192 0.27 16.72 18.29
C VAL A 192 0.69 16.24 16.90
N GLU A 193 1.99 16.15 16.63
CA GLU A 193 2.49 15.64 15.35
C GLU A 193 2.23 14.13 15.16
N ALA A 194 2.23 13.33 16.23
CA ALA A 194 1.90 11.91 16.14
C ALA A 194 0.43 11.67 15.77
N TYR A 195 -0.51 12.41 16.36
CA TYR A 195 -1.92 12.35 15.98
C TYR A 195 -2.15 12.87 14.55
N ARG A 196 -1.43 13.92 14.13
CA ARG A 196 -1.46 14.39 12.73
C ARG A 196 -0.92 13.34 11.77
N ALA A 197 0.14 12.62 12.13
CA ALA A 197 0.69 11.54 11.32
C ALA A 197 -0.32 10.40 11.13
N GLN A 198 -1.00 9.97 12.20
CA GLN A 198 -2.07 8.97 12.10
C GLN A 198 -3.20 9.45 11.17
N LYS A 199 -3.64 10.70 11.33
CA LYS A 199 -4.66 11.29 10.45
C LYS A 199 -4.22 11.33 8.99
N THR A 200 -2.95 11.71 8.74
CA THR A 200 -2.34 11.75 7.40
C THR A 200 -2.40 10.37 6.75
N VAL A 201 -2.11 9.30 7.49
CA VAL A 201 -2.23 7.91 6.99
C VAL A 201 -3.66 7.59 6.56
N THR A 202 -4.67 7.96 7.37
CA THR A 202 -6.08 7.78 6.99
C THR A 202 -6.43 8.56 5.73
N GLU A 203 -6.06 9.84 5.63
CA GLU A 203 -6.33 10.68 4.45
C GLU A 203 -5.64 10.14 3.18
N LEU A 204 -4.47 9.47 3.30
CA LEU A 204 -3.80 8.82 2.17
C LEU A 204 -4.51 7.54 1.72
N ILE A 205 -5.08 6.76 2.64
CA ILE A 205 -5.89 5.59 2.30
C ILE A 205 -7.16 6.02 1.56
N GLU A 206 -7.81 7.08 2.04
CA GLU A 206 -8.98 7.68 1.35
C GLU A 206 -8.61 8.24 -0.04
N LEU A 207 -7.41 8.83 -0.17
CA LEU A 207 -6.91 9.28 -1.47
C LEU A 207 -6.68 8.09 -2.42
N GLU A 208 -6.06 7.01 -1.95
CA GLU A 208 -5.86 5.79 -2.75
C GLU A 208 -7.20 5.22 -3.22
N ASP A 209 -8.15 5.06 -2.30
CA ASP A 209 -9.47 4.52 -2.57
C ASP A 209 -10.24 5.39 -3.59
N SER A 210 -10.26 6.71 -3.40
CA SER A 210 -10.95 7.62 -4.32
C SER A 210 -10.30 7.68 -5.71
N VAL A 211 -8.98 7.67 -5.80
CA VAL A 211 -8.25 7.83 -7.07
C VAL A 211 -8.25 6.55 -7.88
N PHE A 212 -7.95 5.41 -7.25
CA PHE A 212 -7.71 4.15 -7.94
C PHE A 212 -8.91 3.20 -7.88
N TYR A 213 -9.65 3.21 -6.78
CA TYR A 213 -10.75 2.27 -6.54
C TYR A 213 -12.14 2.91 -6.63
N LYS A 214 -12.23 4.21 -6.96
CA LYS A 214 -13.48 4.98 -7.04
C LYS A 214 -14.34 4.90 -5.77
N GLY A 215 -13.72 4.75 -4.60
CA GLY A 215 -14.45 4.59 -3.34
C GLY A 215 -14.96 3.17 -3.06
N ARG A 216 -14.51 2.17 -3.83
CA ARG A 216 -15.04 0.79 -3.81
C ARG A 216 -14.07 -0.24 -3.24
N SER A 217 -12.90 0.13 -2.72
CA SER A 217 -11.88 -0.84 -2.27
C SER A 217 -12.42 -1.85 -1.24
N ASP A 218 -13.20 -1.40 -0.26
CA ASP A 218 -13.77 -2.28 0.76
C ASP A 218 -14.90 -3.17 0.22
N ALA A 219 -15.67 -2.67 -0.77
CA ALA A 219 -16.69 -3.45 -1.44
C ALA A 219 -16.06 -4.58 -2.27
N ILE A 220 -15.00 -4.28 -3.03
CA ILE A 220 -14.20 -5.26 -3.79
C ILE A 220 -13.61 -6.33 -2.86
N LYS A 221 -13.01 -5.94 -1.72
CA LYS A 221 -12.51 -6.91 -0.72
C LYS A 221 -13.63 -7.80 -0.17
N SER A 222 -14.81 -7.22 0.06
CA SER A 222 -15.98 -7.96 0.56
C SER A 222 -16.51 -8.94 -0.48
N ALA A 223 -16.57 -8.55 -1.76
CA ALA A 223 -16.98 -9.43 -2.85
C ALA A 223 -16.10 -10.69 -2.95
N PHE A 224 -14.77 -10.54 -2.80
CA PHE A 224 -13.87 -11.69 -2.73
C PHE A 224 -14.20 -12.63 -1.56
N ARG A 225 -14.32 -12.09 -0.33
CA ARG A 225 -14.62 -12.87 0.87
C ARG A 225 -15.94 -13.61 0.75
N ASN A 226 -16.98 -12.91 0.31
CA ASN A 226 -18.32 -13.48 0.14
C ASN A 226 -18.32 -14.61 -0.90
N GLY A 227 -17.73 -14.35 -2.07
CA GLY A 227 -17.62 -15.36 -3.13
C GLY A 227 -16.81 -16.59 -2.72
N TRP A 228 -15.77 -16.41 -1.88
CA TRP A 228 -15.03 -17.53 -1.30
C TRP A 228 -15.90 -18.37 -0.36
N HIS A 229 -16.64 -17.73 0.55
CA HIS A 229 -17.51 -18.42 1.49
C HIS A 229 -18.67 -19.15 0.80
N GLU A 230 -19.24 -18.57 -0.25
CA GLU A 230 -20.32 -19.20 -1.02
C GLU A 230 -19.87 -20.47 -1.74
N ARG A 231 -18.81 -20.40 -2.57
CA ARG A 231 -18.25 -21.58 -3.26
C ARG A 231 -17.84 -22.69 -2.30
N ARG A 232 -17.32 -22.33 -1.12
CA ARG A 232 -16.98 -23.30 -0.07
C ARG A 232 -18.24 -24.00 0.47
N ARG A 233 -19.35 -23.28 0.69
CA ARG A 233 -20.61 -23.89 1.14
C ARG A 233 -21.18 -24.86 0.10
N GLU A 234 -21.14 -24.50 -1.17
CA GLU A 234 -21.58 -25.37 -2.27
C GLU A 234 -20.75 -26.64 -2.36
N THR A 235 -19.42 -26.54 -2.25
CA THR A 235 -18.51 -27.69 -2.28
C THR A 235 -18.76 -28.65 -1.11
N LEU A 236 -19.14 -28.13 0.07
CA LEU A 236 -19.44 -28.94 1.25
C LEU A 236 -20.84 -29.58 1.20
N ALA A 237 -21.73 -29.09 0.34
CA ALA A 237 -23.08 -29.62 0.18
C ALA A 237 -23.16 -30.79 -0.82
N GLN A 238 -22.11 -31.00 -1.61
CA GLN A 238 -21.97 -32.10 -2.58
C GLN A 238 -21.27 -33.31 -1.95
#